data_AF-A0A8T5LBZ0-F1
#
_entry.id   AF-A0A8T5LBZ0-F1
#
_cell.length_a   1.000
_cell.length_b   1.000
_cell.length_c   1.000
_cell.angle_alpha   90.00
_cell.angle_beta   90.00
_cell.angle_gamma   90.00
#
_symmetry.space_group_name_H-M   'P 1'
#
loop_
_entity.id
_entity.type
_entity.pdbx_description
1 polymer ?
#
loop_
_entity_poly.entity_id
_entity_poly.type
_entity_poly.pdbx_seq_one_letter_code
_entity_poly.pdbx_strand_id
1 'polypeptide(L)'
;MKNLKFLFLFTFVFISMFSLVAGADNYNLEVTGVSPTSLIPGEKTELSFEIENTGDEDLENIIFSWEEKTGSILPIGLSNTKTIQELDEGDEETLDFDVFTSASAEPGLYELTLTLTYKNENETTIKTSKVGIIVGGQTDFDVSVSDVSSSGVIFSVANIGKNPANSVTIVIPSQTNFRISGSSSSIIGNLDKGDYSVASFQITSQSGSSSNLNVEIQYTDTVGTRQTITKIVQVQSTQISFSTTGSSDSVTGFASRNTTNSGNNNWFLIAFIISSILTIVLIVVLIKRNKRKNETN
;
A
#
# COMPACT_ATOMS: atom_id res chain seq x y z
N MET A 1 84.58 36.43 49.15
CA MET A 1 84.17 35.95 47.82
C MET A 1 83.74 34.49 47.94
N LYS A 2 82.49 34.21 47.54
CA LYS A 2 81.94 32.98 46.91
C LYS A 2 82.14 31.61 47.59
N ASN A 3 81.19 30.68 47.72
CA ASN A 3 79.74 30.55 47.55
C ASN A 3 79.43 29.15 48.15
N LEU A 4 78.65 29.05 49.22
CA LEU A 4 77.31 28.42 49.27
C LEU A 4 77.15 27.12 48.47
N LYS A 5 76.78 26.02 49.16
CA LYS A 5 75.65 25.16 48.76
C LYS A 5 75.18 24.26 49.91
N PHE A 6 73.95 24.54 50.30
CA PHE A 6 73.07 23.86 51.24
C PHE A 6 72.49 22.60 50.55
N LEU A 7 72.53 21.42 51.18
CA LEU A 7 71.92 20.20 50.64
C LEU A 7 70.65 19.89 51.45
N PHE A 8 69.50 20.06 50.82
CA PHE A 8 68.17 19.84 51.39
C PHE A 8 67.72 18.38 51.15
N LEU A 9 67.16 17.78 52.20
CA LEU A 9 66.48 16.49 52.27
C LEU A 9 65.12 16.55 51.54
N PHE A 10 64.72 15.55 50.74
CA PHE A 10 63.30 15.34 50.42
C PHE A 10 63.03 13.87 50.02
N THR A 11 62.52 13.08 50.97
CA THR A 11 61.88 11.79 50.71
C THR A 11 60.47 12.03 50.17
N PHE A 12 60.23 11.68 48.91
CA PHE A 12 58.90 11.68 48.30
C PHE A 12 58.15 10.40 48.71
N VAL A 13 57.14 10.52 49.57
CA VAL A 13 56.10 9.50 49.72
C VAL A 13 55.02 9.82 48.70
N PHE A 14 54.93 9.01 47.64
CA PHE A 14 53.82 9.04 46.69
C PHE A 14 52.65 8.27 47.31
N ILE A 15 51.74 8.97 48.00
CA ILE A 15 50.40 8.43 48.29
C ILE A 15 49.58 8.60 47.02
N SER A 16 49.37 7.50 46.31
CA SER A 16 48.35 7.41 45.28
C SER A 16 46.98 7.46 45.98
N MET A 17 46.30 8.61 45.91
CA MET A 17 44.86 8.64 46.10
C MET A 17 44.24 8.07 44.82
N PHE A 18 43.95 6.78 44.84
CA PHE A 18 42.94 6.22 43.96
C PHE A 18 41.59 6.67 44.53
N SER A 19 41.05 7.78 44.02
CA SER A 19 39.65 8.12 44.28
C SER A 19 38.81 7.09 43.56
N LEU A 20 38.19 6.17 44.29
CA LEU A 20 37.10 5.37 43.77
C LEU A 20 35.95 6.36 43.50
N VAL A 21 35.78 6.77 42.26
CA VAL A 21 34.48 7.29 41.82
C VAL A 21 33.60 6.04 41.81
N ALA A 22 32.78 5.88 42.85
CA ALA A 22 31.60 5.04 42.72
C ALA A 22 30.81 5.65 41.56
N GLY A 23 30.67 4.91 40.45
CA GLY A 23 29.72 5.28 39.42
C GLY A 23 28.36 5.41 40.10
N ALA A 24 27.60 6.44 39.76
CA ALA A 24 26.20 6.46 40.17
C ALA A 24 25.51 5.30 39.46
N ASP A 25 24.74 4.50 40.20
CA ASP A 25 23.91 3.43 39.67
C ASP A 25 23.14 3.92 38.43
N ASN A 26 23.25 3.19 37.33
CA ASN A 26 22.74 3.59 36.03
C ASN A 26 21.52 2.74 35.67
N TYR A 27 20.32 3.25 35.94
CA TYR A 27 19.07 2.59 35.59
C TYR A 27 18.57 3.11 34.24
N ASN A 28 18.77 2.35 33.16
CA ASN A 28 18.33 2.76 31.83
C ASN A 28 17.62 1.65 31.07
N LEU A 29 16.44 1.97 30.54
CA LEU A 29 15.64 1.06 29.73
C LEU A 29 15.35 1.71 28.39
N GLU A 30 15.47 0.96 27.30
CA GLU A 30 15.28 1.47 25.94
C GLU A 30 14.38 0.55 25.12
N VAL A 31 13.60 1.15 24.22
CA VAL A 31 12.98 0.39 23.14
C VAL A 31 13.93 0.44 21.96
N THR A 32 14.50 -0.70 21.60
CA THR A 32 15.53 -0.83 20.56
C THR A 32 14.93 -1.14 19.20
N GLY A 33 13.77 -1.80 19.17
CA GLY A 33 13.16 -2.31 17.94
C GLY A 33 11.64 -2.31 17.94
N VAL A 34 11.07 -2.24 16.74
CA VAL A 34 9.68 -2.57 16.46
C VAL A 34 9.59 -3.41 15.18
N SER A 35 8.78 -4.45 15.18
CA SER A 35 8.58 -5.32 14.03
C SER A 35 7.13 -5.80 13.93
N PRO A 36 6.52 -5.82 12.74
CA PRO A 36 7.03 -5.30 11.48
C PRO A 36 7.00 -3.76 11.44
N THR A 37 7.77 -3.16 10.54
CA THR A 37 7.77 -1.69 10.33
C THR A 37 6.65 -1.21 9.39
N SER A 38 5.83 -2.13 8.88
CA SER A 38 4.68 -1.82 8.04
C SER A 38 3.49 -2.74 8.33
N LEU A 39 2.28 -2.16 8.31
CA LEU A 39 1.02 -2.84 8.60
C LEU A 39 0.02 -2.67 7.44
N ILE A 40 -0.77 -3.71 7.18
CA ILE A 40 -1.76 -3.73 6.10
C ILE A 40 -3.15 -3.33 6.62
N PRO A 41 -3.80 -2.31 6.02
CA PRO A 41 -5.17 -1.94 6.38
C PRO A 41 -6.17 -3.09 6.28
N GLY A 42 -6.93 -3.30 7.34
CA GLY A 42 -7.97 -4.31 7.46
C GLY A 42 -7.46 -5.70 7.86
N GLU A 43 -6.19 -5.82 8.26
CA GLU A 43 -5.58 -7.08 8.68
C GLU A 43 -5.19 -7.05 10.16
N LYS A 44 -5.24 -8.24 10.78
CA LYS A 44 -4.68 -8.49 12.10
C LYS A 44 -3.20 -8.82 11.93
N THR A 45 -2.34 -8.15 12.68
CA THR A 45 -0.89 -8.34 12.63
C THR A 45 -0.33 -8.46 14.04
N GLU A 46 0.68 -9.29 14.25
CA GLU A 46 1.46 -9.32 15.48
C GLU A 46 2.54 -8.22 15.41
N LEU A 47 2.49 -7.28 16.35
CA LEU A 47 3.42 -6.17 16.47
C LEU A 47 4.29 -6.37 17.72
N SER A 48 5.57 -6.58 17.51
CA SER A 48 6.57 -6.88 18.53
C SER A 48 7.40 -5.63 18.84
N PHE A 49 7.61 -5.37 20.13
CA PHE A 49 8.52 -4.34 20.63
C PHE A 49 9.67 -4.98 21.37
N GLU A 50 10.90 -4.59 21.04
CA GLU A 50 12.12 -5.07 21.68
C GLU A 50 12.57 -4.02 22.71
N ILE A 51 12.78 -4.47 23.94
CA ILE A 51 13.14 -3.63 25.08
C ILE A 51 14.45 -4.15 25.66
N GLU A 52 15.42 -3.27 25.84
CA GLU A 52 16.76 -3.59 26.34
C GLU A 52 17.05 -2.82 27.63
N ASN A 53 17.50 -3.53 28.68
CA ASN A 53 18.10 -2.91 29.85
C ASN A 53 19.55 -2.52 29.52
N THR A 54 19.75 -1.24 29.20
CA THR A 54 21.06 -0.67 28.87
C THR A 54 21.74 -0.01 30.07
N GLY A 55 21.16 -0.22 31.25
CA GLY A 55 21.73 0.15 32.53
C GLY A 55 22.77 -0.85 33.03
N ASP A 56 23.24 -0.57 34.25
CA ASP A 56 24.27 -1.35 34.96
C ASP A 56 23.64 -2.00 36.23
N GLU A 57 22.31 -2.04 36.30
CA GLU A 57 21.51 -2.55 37.42
C GLU A 57 20.27 -3.29 36.89
N ASP A 58 19.81 -4.29 37.65
CA ASP A 58 18.59 -5.05 37.34
C ASP A 58 17.34 -4.19 37.54
N LEU A 59 16.33 -4.39 36.69
CA LEU A 59 15.09 -3.61 36.70
C LEU A 59 13.88 -4.46 37.03
N GLU A 60 13.10 -4.03 38.02
CA GLU A 60 11.87 -4.70 38.41
C GLU A 60 10.60 -3.88 38.11
N ASN A 61 9.47 -4.57 37.98
CA ASN A 61 8.12 -4.00 37.82
C ASN A 61 8.02 -3.01 36.66
N ILE A 62 8.61 -3.37 35.53
CA ILE A 62 8.60 -2.56 34.31
C ILE A 62 7.20 -2.62 33.70
N ILE A 63 6.64 -1.47 33.37
CA ILE A 63 5.37 -1.34 32.64
C ILE A 63 5.67 -0.70 31.28
N PHE A 64 5.40 -1.45 30.22
CA PHE A 64 5.42 -0.94 28.86
C PHE A 64 4.00 -0.66 28.40
N SER A 65 3.80 0.48 27.76
CA SER A 65 2.56 0.80 27.07
C SER A 65 2.83 1.58 25.79
N TRP A 66 1.91 1.52 24.83
CA TRP A 66 2.01 2.28 23.60
C TRP A 66 0.66 2.88 23.19
N GLU A 67 0.69 3.98 22.45
CA GLU A 67 -0.51 4.66 21.96
C GLU A 67 -0.31 5.15 20.53
N GLU A 68 -1.33 4.96 19.69
CA GLU A 68 -1.44 5.60 18.37
C GLU A 68 -2.56 6.63 18.42
N LYS A 69 -2.25 7.88 18.08
CA LYS A 69 -3.11 9.03 18.33
C LYS A 69 -4.44 9.02 17.56
N THR A 70 -4.47 8.44 16.36
CA THR A 70 -5.64 8.48 15.48
C THR A 70 -6.64 7.35 15.75
N GLY A 71 -6.23 6.31 16.49
CA GLY A 71 -7.02 5.10 16.69
C GLY A 71 -7.11 4.20 15.45
N SER A 72 -6.22 4.39 14.47
CA SER A 72 -6.15 3.58 13.25
C SER A 72 -5.45 2.25 13.50
N ILE A 73 -4.56 2.17 14.49
CA ILE A 73 -3.87 0.95 14.92
C ILE A 73 -4.23 0.74 16.39
N LEU A 74 -4.89 -0.37 16.70
CA LEU A 74 -5.31 -0.70 18.06
C LEU A 74 -4.99 -2.16 18.40
N PRO A 75 -4.63 -2.47 19.66
CA PRO A 75 -4.57 -3.86 20.10
C PRO A 75 -5.95 -4.50 20.06
N ILE A 76 -6.02 -5.78 19.69
CA ILE A 76 -7.27 -6.53 19.64
C ILE A 76 -7.28 -7.64 20.69
N GLY A 77 -8.35 -7.68 21.50
CA GLY A 77 -8.53 -8.69 22.55
C GLY A 77 -7.67 -8.50 23.80
N LEU A 78 -6.66 -7.61 23.76
CA LEU A 78 -5.77 -7.30 24.87
C LEU A 78 -5.62 -5.78 25.05
N SER A 79 -5.08 -5.37 26.21
CA SER A 79 -4.67 -3.99 26.46
C SER A 79 -3.40 -3.64 25.67
N ASN A 80 -3.15 -2.35 25.47
CA ASN A 80 -1.90 -1.78 24.96
C ASN A 80 -0.75 -1.76 25.98
N THR A 81 -0.97 -2.35 27.17
CA THR A 81 -0.01 -2.37 28.27
C THR A 81 0.42 -3.80 28.59
N LYS A 82 1.72 -3.99 28.84
CA LYS A 82 2.31 -5.22 29.37
C LYS A 82 3.26 -4.91 30.52
N THR A 83 3.44 -5.89 31.41
CA THR A 83 4.32 -5.78 32.57
C THR A 83 5.40 -6.84 32.47
N ILE A 84 6.66 -6.43 32.67
CA ILE A 84 7.82 -7.30 32.81
C ILE A 84 8.19 -7.27 34.30
N GLN A 85 8.29 -8.45 34.92
CA GLN A 85 8.51 -8.54 36.36
C GLN A 85 9.94 -8.12 36.73
N GLU A 86 10.90 -8.57 35.96
CA GLU A 86 12.34 -8.39 36.17
C GLU A 86 13.03 -8.44 34.79
N LEU A 87 14.06 -7.63 34.61
CA LEU A 87 14.94 -7.64 33.45
C LEU A 87 16.36 -7.33 33.92
N ASP A 88 17.23 -8.31 33.80
CA ASP A 88 18.62 -8.26 34.28
C ASP A 88 19.44 -7.22 33.49
N GLU A 89 20.59 -6.81 34.02
CA GLU A 89 21.53 -5.93 33.31
C GLU A 89 21.92 -6.50 31.93
N GLY A 90 21.78 -5.69 30.87
CA GLY A 90 22.14 -6.07 29.51
C GLY A 90 21.19 -7.05 28.81
N ASP A 91 20.11 -7.48 29.47
CA ASP A 91 19.13 -8.39 28.89
C ASP A 91 18.07 -7.66 28.04
N GLU A 92 17.46 -8.40 27.12
CA GLU A 92 16.42 -7.96 26.21
C GLU A 92 15.13 -8.77 26.39
N GLU A 93 13.97 -8.11 26.27
CA GLU A 93 12.65 -8.73 26.29
C GLU A 93 11.83 -8.28 25.08
N THR A 94 11.14 -9.24 24.45
CA THR A 94 10.23 -8.96 23.32
C THR A 94 8.77 -9.00 23.77
N LEU A 95 8.05 -7.91 23.52
CA LEU A 95 6.64 -7.77 23.85
C LEU A 95 5.76 -7.80 22.61
N ASP A 96 5.02 -8.89 22.42
CA ASP A 96 4.12 -9.06 21.27
C ASP A 96 2.71 -8.54 21.55
N PHE A 97 2.15 -7.80 20.60
CA PHE A 97 0.77 -7.34 20.62
C PHE A 97 0.05 -7.74 19.34
N ASP A 98 -1.06 -8.45 19.49
CA ASP A 98 -2.02 -8.61 18.41
C ASP A 98 -2.71 -7.26 18.13
N VAL A 99 -2.44 -6.66 16.98
CA VAL A 99 -3.03 -5.39 16.57
C VAL A 99 -3.92 -5.54 15.34
N PHE A 100 -4.90 -4.64 15.22
CA PHE A 100 -5.71 -4.50 14.02
C PHE A 100 -5.54 -3.10 13.45
N THR A 101 -5.21 -3.03 12.17
CA THR A 101 -5.16 -1.76 11.43
C THR A 101 -6.50 -1.53 10.75
N SER A 102 -7.13 -0.38 10.99
CA SER A 102 -8.42 -0.04 10.40
C SER A 102 -8.42 -0.22 8.88
N ALA A 103 -9.48 -0.81 8.32
CA ALA A 103 -9.64 -0.95 6.88
C ALA A 103 -9.80 0.40 6.14
N SER A 104 -10.13 1.46 6.89
CA SER A 104 -10.21 2.85 6.42
C SER A 104 -9.00 3.68 6.81
N ALA A 105 -7.93 3.06 7.33
CA ALA A 105 -6.68 3.77 7.58
C ALA A 105 -6.11 4.23 6.23
N GLU A 106 -5.84 5.52 6.12
CA GLU A 106 -5.23 6.09 4.93
C GLU A 106 -3.77 5.62 4.84
N PRO A 107 -3.25 5.32 3.64
CA PRO A 107 -1.84 4.97 3.49
C PRO A 107 -0.93 6.10 3.99
N GLY A 108 0.06 5.79 4.82
CA GLY A 108 0.96 6.79 5.37
C GLY A 108 1.82 6.31 6.53
N LEU A 109 2.58 7.25 7.09
CA LEU A 109 3.39 7.03 8.29
C LEU A 109 2.57 7.36 9.53
N TYR A 110 2.45 6.40 10.43
CA TYR A 110 1.75 6.51 11.71
C TYR A 110 2.78 6.55 12.85
N GLU A 111 2.56 7.45 13.81
CA GLU A 111 3.43 7.60 14.98
C GLU A 111 2.85 6.80 16.16
N LEU A 112 3.64 5.88 16.71
CA LEU A 112 3.36 5.23 17.98
C LEU A 112 4.16 5.93 19.07
N THR A 113 3.49 6.37 20.13
CA THR A 113 4.13 6.86 21.35
C THR A 113 4.29 5.70 22.30
N LEU A 114 5.53 5.40 22.69
CA LEU A 114 5.88 4.31 23.59
C LEU A 114 6.23 4.88 24.96
N THR A 115 5.73 4.26 26.02
CA THR A 115 5.97 4.67 27.41
C THR A 115 6.47 3.49 28.22
N LEU A 116 7.66 3.65 28.78
CA LEU A 116 8.26 2.74 29.75
C LEU A 116 8.15 3.39 31.13
N THR A 117 7.67 2.62 32.10
CA THR A 117 7.68 3.01 33.52
C THR A 117 8.41 1.93 34.30
N TYR A 118 9.43 2.29 35.06
CA TYR A 118 10.21 1.34 35.86
C TYR A 118 10.69 2.01 37.15
N LYS A 119 11.09 1.19 38.12
CA LYS A 119 11.60 1.69 39.40
C LYS A 119 13.11 1.89 39.31
N ASN A 120 13.58 3.05 39.78
CA ASN A 120 14.99 3.35 39.99
C ASN A 120 15.14 3.62 41.50
N GLU A 121 15.78 2.70 42.22
CA GLU A 121 15.86 2.70 43.69
C GLU A 121 14.48 2.86 44.39
N ASN A 122 14.13 4.11 44.74
CA ASN A 122 12.90 4.53 45.42
C ASN A 122 12.03 5.49 44.59
N GLU A 123 12.45 5.82 43.37
CA GLU A 123 11.76 6.71 42.45
C GLU A 123 11.14 5.92 41.28
N THR A 124 10.02 6.40 40.76
CA THR A 124 9.43 5.89 39.53
C THR A 124 9.94 6.73 38.36
N THR A 125 10.62 6.08 37.43
CA THR A 125 11.09 6.70 36.19
C THR A 125 10.08 6.43 35.07
N ILE A 126 9.77 7.47 34.30
CA ILE A 126 8.92 7.37 33.11
C ILE A 126 9.73 7.86 31.92
N LYS A 127 9.89 7.00 30.91
CA LYS A 127 10.59 7.31 29.66
C LYS A 127 9.60 7.19 28.50
N THR A 128 9.55 8.21 27.66
CA THR A 128 8.73 8.22 26.45
C THR A 128 9.60 8.26 25.22
N SER A 129 9.30 7.40 24.25
CA SER A 129 9.93 7.38 22.94
C SER A 129 8.85 7.32 21.86
N LYS A 130 9.26 7.45 20.60
CA LYS A 130 8.36 7.44 19.45
C LYS A 130 8.92 6.56 18.36
N VAL A 131 8.05 5.82 17.69
CA VAL A 131 8.41 5.03 16.51
C VAL A 131 7.39 5.22 15.40
N GLY A 132 7.89 5.18 14.16
CA GLY A 132 7.05 5.30 12.97
C GLY A 132 6.72 3.93 12.38
N ILE A 133 5.44 3.68 12.12
CA ILE A 133 4.94 2.49 11.42
C ILE A 133 4.26 2.90 10.13
N ILE A 134 4.64 2.26 9.02
CA ILE A 134 4.03 2.53 7.72
C ILE A 134 2.74 1.73 7.60
N VAL A 135 1.60 2.40 7.54
CA VAL A 135 0.34 1.76 7.19
C VAL A 135 0.14 1.84 5.69
N GLY A 136 -0.07 0.68 5.08
CA GLY A 136 -0.32 0.53 3.65
C GLY A 136 -0.31 -0.95 3.29
N GLY A 137 -1.09 -1.34 2.28
CA GLY A 137 -0.97 -2.68 1.73
C GLY A 137 -0.26 -2.69 0.40
N GLN A 138 -0.03 -3.87 -0.15
CA GLN A 138 0.54 -3.95 -1.49
C GLN A 138 -0.49 -3.45 -2.51
N THR A 139 -0.01 -2.69 -3.50
CA THR A 139 -0.75 -2.50 -4.75
C THR A 139 -0.56 -3.77 -5.56
N ASP A 140 -1.66 -4.35 -6.02
CA ASP A 140 -1.62 -5.50 -6.91
C ASP A 140 -2.71 -5.34 -7.98
N PHE A 141 -2.52 -6.01 -9.10
CA PHE A 141 -3.39 -5.92 -10.24
C PHE A 141 -3.91 -7.27 -10.68
N ASP A 142 -5.15 -7.30 -11.11
CA ASP A 142 -5.66 -8.36 -11.95
C ASP A 142 -5.75 -7.87 -13.39
N VAL A 143 -5.41 -8.74 -14.33
CA VAL A 143 -5.45 -8.43 -15.77
C VAL A 143 -6.19 -9.54 -16.49
N SER A 144 -7.25 -9.18 -17.20
CA SER A 144 -8.07 -10.11 -17.96
C SER A 144 -8.28 -9.61 -19.39
N VAL A 145 -8.53 -10.54 -20.30
CA VAL A 145 -8.96 -10.21 -21.66
C VAL A 145 -10.44 -9.83 -21.61
N SER A 146 -10.74 -8.58 -21.99
CA SER A 146 -12.09 -8.04 -22.06
C SER A 146 -12.75 -8.32 -23.41
N ASP A 147 -12.00 -8.14 -24.50
CA ASP A 147 -12.47 -8.40 -25.86
C ASP A 147 -11.31 -8.74 -26.80
N VAL A 148 -11.62 -9.53 -27.85
CA VAL A 148 -10.68 -9.92 -28.91
C VAL A 148 -11.37 -9.68 -30.26
N SER A 149 -10.79 -8.79 -31.06
CA SER A 149 -11.30 -8.44 -32.38
C SER A 149 -10.20 -8.46 -33.43
N SER A 150 -10.57 -8.25 -34.70
CA SER A 150 -9.60 -8.05 -35.79
C SER A 150 -8.73 -6.80 -35.60
N SER A 151 -9.17 -5.85 -34.76
CA SER A 151 -8.46 -4.60 -34.48
C SER A 151 -7.48 -4.69 -33.30
N GLY A 152 -7.45 -5.83 -32.59
CA GLY A 152 -6.58 -6.05 -31.44
C GLY A 152 -7.28 -6.70 -30.25
N VAL A 153 -6.57 -6.73 -29.12
CA VAL A 153 -7.02 -7.29 -27.84
C VAL A 153 -7.18 -6.16 -26.84
N ILE A 154 -8.31 -6.16 -26.14
CA ILE A 154 -8.61 -5.22 -25.05
C ILE A 154 -8.40 -5.95 -23.74
N PHE A 155 -7.55 -5.40 -22.87
CA PHE A 155 -7.35 -5.87 -21.51
C PHE A 155 -8.12 -5.00 -20.53
N SER A 156 -8.78 -5.61 -19.56
CA SER A 156 -9.25 -4.95 -18.35
C SER A 156 -8.19 -5.13 -17.27
N VAL A 157 -7.79 -4.03 -16.64
CA VAL A 157 -6.81 -4.01 -15.55
C VAL A 157 -7.44 -3.39 -14.33
N ALA A 158 -7.57 -4.19 -13.27
CA ALA A 158 -8.17 -3.80 -12.01
C ALA A 158 -7.12 -3.74 -10.91
N ASN A 159 -7.13 -2.68 -10.08
CA ASN A 159 -6.32 -2.63 -8.87
C ASN A 159 -7.04 -3.41 -7.77
N ILE A 160 -6.54 -4.61 -7.47
CA ILE A 160 -7.04 -5.51 -6.42
C ILE A 160 -6.27 -5.35 -5.11
N GLY A 161 -5.23 -4.50 -5.11
CA GLY A 161 -4.44 -4.20 -3.94
C GLY A 161 -5.17 -3.32 -2.91
N LYS A 162 -4.47 -3.00 -1.83
CA LYS A 162 -5.03 -2.12 -0.77
C LYS A 162 -4.67 -0.66 -0.96
N ASN A 163 -3.68 -0.35 -1.80
CA ASN A 163 -3.19 1.00 -2.05
C ASN A 163 -3.54 1.48 -3.46
N PRO A 164 -3.82 2.78 -3.64
CA PRO A 164 -3.99 3.37 -4.97
C PRO A 164 -2.68 3.27 -5.77
N ALA A 165 -2.82 3.29 -7.09
CA ALA A 165 -1.70 3.23 -8.01
C ALA A 165 -1.71 4.45 -8.94
N ASN A 166 -0.62 5.19 -8.98
CA ASN A 166 -0.51 6.40 -9.79
C ASN A 166 0.21 6.11 -11.11
N SER A 167 -0.18 6.83 -12.17
CA SER A 167 0.48 6.78 -13.48
C SER A 167 0.66 5.36 -14.01
N VAL A 168 -0.37 4.52 -13.89
CA VAL A 168 -0.36 3.12 -14.30
C VAL A 168 -0.17 3.02 -15.80
N THR A 169 0.79 2.19 -16.20
CA THR A 169 1.16 1.92 -17.59
C THR A 169 1.23 0.42 -17.78
N ILE A 170 0.52 -0.08 -18.79
CA ILE A 170 0.59 -1.47 -19.21
C ILE A 170 1.61 -1.57 -20.32
N VAL A 171 2.50 -2.55 -20.22
CA VAL A 171 3.55 -2.84 -21.19
C VAL A 171 3.46 -4.30 -21.57
N ILE A 172 3.46 -4.58 -22.87
CA ILE A 172 3.61 -5.93 -23.40
C ILE A 172 5.07 -6.08 -23.84
N PRO A 173 5.92 -6.80 -23.07
CA PRO A 173 7.30 -7.02 -23.45
C PRO A 173 7.40 -7.87 -24.72
N SER A 174 8.54 -7.75 -25.41
CA SER A 174 8.86 -8.58 -26.57
C SER A 174 8.93 -10.06 -26.16
N GLN A 175 8.17 -10.91 -26.84
CA GLN A 175 8.03 -12.33 -26.50
C GLN A 175 7.85 -13.18 -27.77
N THR A 176 8.16 -14.48 -27.68
CA THR A 176 8.24 -15.38 -28.84
C THR A 176 6.88 -15.87 -29.35
N ASN A 177 5.84 -15.77 -28.52
CA ASN A 177 4.50 -16.28 -28.81
C ASN A 177 3.55 -15.24 -29.42
N PHE A 178 3.85 -13.95 -29.27
CA PHE A 178 3.02 -12.86 -29.78
C PHE A 178 3.86 -11.82 -30.51
N ARG A 179 3.33 -11.31 -31.62
CA ARG A 179 3.89 -10.15 -32.34
C ARG A 179 3.00 -8.93 -32.12
N ILE A 180 3.61 -7.82 -31.75
CA ILE A 180 2.94 -6.52 -31.58
C ILE A 180 3.11 -5.74 -32.88
N SER A 181 2.01 -5.26 -33.47
CA SER A 181 2.05 -4.42 -34.68
C SER A 181 1.90 -2.92 -34.38
N GLY A 182 1.40 -2.57 -33.19
CA GLY A 182 1.23 -1.19 -32.73
C GLY A 182 2.16 -0.82 -31.57
N SER A 183 1.71 0.09 -30.71
CA SER A 183 2.42 0.44 -29.48
C SER A 183 2.47 -0.75 -28.52
N SER A 184 3.65 -1.01 -27.94
CA SER A 184 3.85 -2.05 -26.92
C SER A 184 3.53 -1.58 -25.49
N SER A 185 3.14 -0.31 -25.32
CA SER A 185 2.76 0.26 -24.03
C SER A 185 1.55 1.18 -24.14
N SER A 186 0.74 1.24 -23.08
CA SER A 186 -0.41 2.15 -22.95
C SER A 186 -0.53 2.69 -21.54
N ILE A 187 -0.73 4.01 -21.40
CA ILE A 187 -0.94 4.67 -20.11
C ILE A 187 -2.44 4.69 -19.84
N ILE A 188 -2.86 4.15 -18.70
CA ILE A 188 -4.28 4.05 -18.31
C ILE A 188 -4.67 5.00 -17.17
N GLY A 189 -3.71 5.78 -16.66
CA GLY A 189 -3.93 6.81 -15.64
C GLY A 189 -3.76 6.28 -14.22
N ASN A 190 -4.45 6.91 -13.26
CA ASN A 190 -4.45 6.46 -11.88
C ASN A 190 -5.53 5.38 -11.69
N LEU A 191 -5.27 4.41 -10.82
CA LEU A 191 -6.23 3.39 -10.41
C LEU A 191 -6.30 3.35 -8.88
N ASP A 192 -7.40 3.87 -8.33
CA ASP A 192 -7.70 3.72 -6.92
C ASP A 192 -8.00 2.25 -6.58
N LYS A 193 -8.02 1.93 -5.28
CA LYS A 193 -8.35 0.58 -4.81
C LYS A 193 -9.74 0.17 -5.31
N GLY A 194 -9.81 -0.98 -5.99
CA GLY A 194 -11.05 -1.52 -6.52
C GLY A 194 -11.47 -0.94 -7.87
N ASP A 195 -10.78 0.09 -8.36
CA ASP A 195 -11.01 0.63 -9.70
C ASP A 195 -10.38 -0.24 -10.77
N TYR A 196 -10.91 -0.11 -11.99
CA TYR A 196 -10.36 -0.73 -13.18
C TYR A 196 -10.39 0.21 -14.38
N SER A 197 -9.49 -0.03 -15.31
CA SER A 197 -9.45 0.65 -16.60
C SER A 197 -9.12 -0.35 -17.70
N VAL A 198 -9.14 0.10 -18.95
CA VAL A 198 -8.90 -0.75 -20.12
C VAL A 198 -7.75 -0.25 -20.97
N ALA A 199 -7.03 -1.18 -21.59
CA ALA A 199 -6.02 -0.87 -22.59
C ALA A 199 -6.16 -1.77 -23.81
N SER A 200 -5.98 -1.19 -25.00
CA SER A 200 -6.07 -1.88 -26.27
C SER A 200 -4.69 -2.03 -26.90
N PHE A 201 -4.37 -3.23 -27.37
CA PHE A 201 -3.12 -3.54 -28.05
C PHE A 201 -3.37 -4.32 -29.33
N GLN A 202 -2.63 -3.98 -30.38
CA GLN A 202 -2.64 -4.72 -31.63
C GLN A 202 -1.61 -5.85 -31.53
N ILE A 203 -2.08 -7.03 -31.12
CA ILE A 203 -1.26 -8.24 -30.96
C ILE A 203 -1.77 -9.37 -31.85
N THR A 204 -0.84 -10.11 -32.45
CA THR A 204 -1.13 -11.31 -33.25
C THR A 204 -0.40 -12.50 -32.63
N SER A 205 -1.15 -13.56 -32.34
CA SER A 205 -0.58 -14.83 -31.87
C SER A 205 0.18 -15.53 -32.99
N GLN A 206 1.35 -16.09 -32.69
CA GLN A 206 2.10 -16.91 -33.64
C GLN A 206 1.61 -18.36 -33.57
N SER A 207 1.37 -18.98 -34.73
CA SER A 207 0.84 -20.34 -34.84
C SER A 207 1.67 -21.36 -34.06
N GLY A 208 1.03 -22.17 -33.23
CA GLY A 208 1.68 -23.21 -32.41
C GLY A 208 2.31 -22.73 -31.10
N SER A 209 2.16 -21.45 -30.76
CA SER A 209 2.71 -20.86 -29.53
C SER A 209 1.73 -20.86 -28.35
N SER A 210 2.26 -20.79 -27.13
CA SER A 210 1.48 -20.68 -25.89
C SER A 210 0.55 -19.47 -25.91
N SER A 211 -0.69 -19.65 -25.46
CA SER A 211 -1.70 -18.59 -25.28
C SER A 211 -1.40 -17.65 -24.10
N ASN A 212 -0.35 -17.94 -23.32
CA ASN A 212 0.03 -17.15 -22.16
C ASN A 212 0.83 -15.90 -22.58
N LEU A 213 0.19 -14.74 -22.55
CA LEU A 213 0.81 -13.45 -22.78
C LEU A 213 1.37 -12.90 -21.48
N ASN A 214 2.66 -12.57 -21.45
CA ASN A 214 3.24 -11.80 -20.36
C ASN A 214 2.88 -10.33 -20.53
N VAL A 215 2.38 -9.72 -19.46
CA VAL A 215 2.00 -8.31 -19.38
C VAL A 215 2.67 -7.71 -18.15
N GLU A 216 3.34 -6.59 -18.31
CA GLU A 216 3.94 -5.81 -17.24
C GLU A 216 3.04 -4.61 -16.90
N ILE A 217 2.80 -4.41 -15.61
CA ILE A 217 2.09 -3.25 -15.08
C ILE A 217 3.11 -2.42 -14.32
N GLN A 218 3.40 -1.24 -14.85
CA GLN A 218 4.28 -0.27 -14.22
C GLN A 218 3.45 0.82 -13.57
N TYR A 219 3.70 1.13 -12.31
CA TYR A 219 2.94 2.14 -11.57
C TYR A 219 3.83 2.84 -10.54
N THR A 220 3.39 4.00 -10.09
CA THR A 220 4.00 4.74 -8.98
C THR A 220 3.19 4.44 -7.72
N ASP A 221 3.84 3.89 -6.71
CA ASP A 221 3.22 3.54 -5.43
C ASP A 221 2.93 4.78 -4.55
N THR A 222 2.39 4.54 -3.35
CA THR A 222 2.04 5.61 -2.38
C THR A 222 3.26 6.33 -1.80
N VAL A 223 4.45 5.75 -1.88
CA VAL A 223 5.70 6.37 -1.45
C VAL A 223 6.47 7.03 -2.60
N GLY A 224 5.87 7.08 -3.80
CA GLY A 224 6.42 7.75 -4.98
C GLY A 224 7.45 6.93 -5.76
N THR A 225 7.63 5.65 -5.44
CA THR A 225 8.58 4.78 -6.13
C THR A 225 7.91 4.07 -7.31
N ARG A 226 8.66 3.91 -8.43
CA ARG A 226 8.16 3.20 -9.61
C ARG A 226 8.32 1.70 -9.41
N GLN A 227 7.21 0.98 -9.43
CA GLN A 227 7.13 -0.46 -9.30
C GLN A 227 6.74 -1.11 -10.63
N THR A 228 7.12 -2.37 -10.81
CA THR A 228 6.74 -3.20 -11.97
C THR A 228 6.25 -4.56 -11.50
N ILE A 229 5.04 -4.94 -11.90
CA ILE A 229 4.43 -6.25 -11.63
C ILE A 229 4.22 -6.98 -12.95
N THR A 230 4.62 -8.23 -13.04
CA THR A 230 4.36 -9.08 -14.22
C THR A 230 3.15 -9.97 -13.97
N LYS A 231 2.20 -9.98 -14.90
CA LYS A 231 1.03 -10.86 -14.91
C LYS A 231 1.00 -11.69 -16.19
N ILE A 232 0.46 -12.89 -16.08
CA ILE A 232 0.29 -13.81 -17.21
C ILE A 232 -1.18 -13.85 -17.56
N VAL A 233 -1.51 -13.52 -18.81
CA VAL A 233 -2.87 -13.43 -19.29
C VAL A 233 -3.07 -14.42 -20.43
N GLN A 234 -4.13 -15.22 -20.37
CA GLN A 234 -4.45 -16.15 -21.46
C GLN A 234 -5.24 -15.45 -22.56
N VAL A 235 -4.67 -15.38 -23.76
CA VAL A 235 -5.32 -14.84 -24.95
C VAL A 235 -5.70 -16.01 -25.86
N GLN A 236 -6.98 -16.36 -25.91
CA GLN A 236 -7.47 -17.40 -26.82
C GLN A 236 -7.65 -16.82 -28.23
N SER A 237 -7.10 -17.49 -29.24
CA SER A 237 -7.41 -17.16 -30.63
C SER A 237 -8.80 -17.70 -30.96
N THR A 238 -9.80 -16.84 -31.10
CA THR A 238 -11.13 -17.24 -31.56
C THR A 238 -11.06 -17.58 -33.05
N GLN A 239 -10.66 -18.81 -33.38
CA GLN A 239 -10.87 -19.38 -34.72
C GLN A 239 -12.36 -19.73 -34.81
N ILE A 240 -13.18 -18.81 -35.31
CA ILE A 240 -14.55 -19.16 -35.70
C ILE A 240 -14.45 -20.07 -36.92
N SER A 241 -14.40 -21.38 -36.68
CA SER A 241 -14.45 -22.40 -37.72
C SER A 241 -15.89 -22.53 -38.19
N PHE A 242 -16.27 -21.80 -39.23
CA PHE A 242 -17.46 -22.13 -40.00
C PHE A 242 -17.11 -23.33 -40.89
N SER A 243 -17.40 -24.55 -40.44
CA SER A 243 -17.39 -25.71 -41.31
C SER A 243 -18.57 -25.60 -42.28
N THR A 244 -18.33 -25.06 -43.47
CA THR A 244 -19.24 -25.23 -44.60
C THR A 244 -19.10 -26.64 -45.12
N THR A 245 -19.76 -27.59 -44.46
CA THR A 245 -19.97 -28.91 -45.04
C THR A 245 -20.99 -28.77 -46.16
N GLY A 246 -20.49 -28.58 -47.39
CA GLY A 246 -21.27 -28.72 -48.60
C GLY A 246 -21.79 -30.15 -48.68
N SER A 247 -23.07 -30.33 -48.43
CA SER A 247 -23.79 -31.56 -48.76
C SER A 247 -25.18 -31.14 -49.22
N SER A 248 -25.36 -31.25 -50.53
CA SER A 248 -26.63 -31.20 -51.22
C SER A 248 -27.53 -32.31 -50.67
N ASP A 249 -28.45 -31.98 -49.78
CA ASP A 249 -29.64 -32.79 -49.57
C ASP A 249 -30.82 -31.92 -49.16
N SER A 250 -31.82 -31.94 -50.02
CA SER A 250 -33.14 -31.38 -49.82
C SER A 250 -33.88 -32.12 -48.71
N VAL A 251 -34.05 -31.47 -47.57
CA VAL A 251 -35.08 -31.86 -46.58
C VAL A 251 -35.94 -30.64 -46.27
N THR A 252 -37.18 -30.76 -46.73
CA THR A 252 -38.30 -29.89 -46.46
C THR A 252 -38.79 -30.07 -45.03
N GLY A 253 -39.01 -28.94 -44.35
CA GLY A 253 -39.88 -28.85 -43.20
C GLY A 253 -39.16 -28.67 -41.87
N PHE A 254 -39.00 -27.41 -41.46
CA PHE A 254 -39.53 -26.92 -40.18
C PHE A 254 -39.81 -25.42 -40.33
N ALA A 255 -40.94 -24.99 -39.77
CA ALA A 255 -41.52 -23.67 -39.94
C ALA A 255 -40.53 -22.56 -39.56
N SER A 256 -40.43 -21.57 -40.46
CA SER A 256 -39.87 -20.26 -40.16
C SER A 256 -40.64 -19.65 -39.00
N ARG A 257 -40.02 -19.68 -37.81
CA ARG A 257 -40.38 -18.77 -36.74
C ARG A 257 -39.58 -17.50 -37.00
N ASN A 258 -40.21 -16.54 -37.69
CA ASN A 258 -39.77 -15.14 -37.68
C ASN A 258 -39.82 -14.65 -36.23
N THR A 259 -38.74 -14.86 -35.47
CA THR A 259 -38.46 -13.99 -34.33
C THR A 259 -37.87 -12.73 -34.94
N THR A 260 -38.71 -11.69 -34.92
CA THR A 260 -38.33 -10.32 -35.21
C THR A 260 -37.03 -9.98 -34.50
N ASN A 261 -36.04 -9.62 -35.31
CA ASN A 261 -34.82 -8.97 -34.90
C ASN A 261 -35.23 -7.72 -34.09
N SER A 262 -35.23 -7.82 -32.76
CA SER A 262 -35.21 -6.64 -31.90
C SER A 262 -33.79 -6.10 -31.99
N GLY A 263 -33.53 -5.38 -33.09
CA GLY A 263 -32.41 -4.45 -33.14
C GLY A 263 -32.64 -3.48 -32.00
N ASN A 264 -31.81 -3.60 -30.95
CA ASN A 264 -31.85 -2.73 -29.79
C ASN A 264 -31.34 -1.34 -30.21
N ASN A 265 -32.18 -0.63 -30.97
CA ASN A 265 -31.93 0.69 -31.49
C ASN A 265 -32.28 1.69 -30.37
N ASN A 266 -31.35 1.84 -29.43
CA ASN A 266 -31.43 2.81 -28.32
C ASN A 266 -31.40 4.29 -28.78
N TRP A 267 -31.73 4.59 -30.04
CA TRP A 267 -31.83 5.96 -30.54
C TRP A 267 -32.92 6.77 -29.83
N PHE A 268 -33.97 6.10 -29.31
CA PHE A 268 -35.02 6.76 -28.53
C PHE A 268 -34.50 7.26 -27.18
N LEU A 269 -33.62 6.52 -26.49
CA LEU A 269 -32.99 6.99 -25.24
C LEU A 269 -32.04 8.16 -25.50
N ILE A 270 -31.28 8.13 -26.60
CA ILE A 270 -30.42 9.24 -27.02
C ILE A 270 -31.26 10.48 -27.37
N ALA A 271 -32.40 10.31 -28.04
CA ALA A 271 -33.33 11.40 -28.35
C ALA A 271 -33.95 12.02 -27.08
N PHE A 272 -34.28 11.22 -26.06
CA PHE A 272 -34.76 11.74 -24.78
C PHE A 272 -33.69 12.54 -24.02
N ILE A 273 -32.44 12.09 -24.02
CA ILE A 273 -31.32 12.80 -23.38
C ILE A 273 -31.04 14.14 -24.09
N ILE A 274 -31.07 14.16 -25.43
CA ILE A 274 -30.89 15.41 -26.20
C ILE A 274 -32.05 16.38 -25.95
N SER A 275 -33.29 15.87 -25.88
CA SER A 275 -34.46 16.70 -25.58
C SER A 275 -34.44 17.26 -24.14
N SER A 276 -33.93 16.51 -23.16
CA SER A 276 -33.84 17.01 -21.77
C SER A 276 -32.75 18.07 -21.61
N ILE A 277 -31.63 17.94 -22.34
CA ILE A 277 -30.58 18.96 -22.33
C ILE A 277 -31.08 20.26 -22.99
N LEU A 278 -31.82 20.17 -24.10
CA LEU A 278 -32.41 21.33 -24.77
C LEU A 278 -33.43 22.08 -23.91
N THR A 279 -34.27 21.37 -23.15
CA THR A 279 -35.24 22.02 -22.25
C THR A 279 -34.55 22.71 -21.07
N ILE A 280 -33.51 22.11 -20.50
CA ILE A 280 -32.73 22.74 -19.42
C ILE A 280 -32.04 24.01 -19.91
N VAL A 281 -31.42 23.98 -21.10
CA VAL A 281 -30.80 25.17 -21.70
C VAL A 281 -31.83 26.28 -21.95
N LEU A 282 -33.02 25.94 -22.45
CA LEU A 282 -34.10 26.91 -22.65
C LEU A 282 -34.55 27.55 -21.33
N ILE A 283 -34.69 26.75 -20.26
CA ILE A 283 -35.06 27.25 -18.92
C ILE A 283 -33.99 28.20 -18.39
N VAL A 284 -32.70 27.86 -18.51
CA VAL A 284 -31.60 28.72 -18.07
C VAL A 284 -31.58 30.04 -18.84
N VAL A 285 -31.81 30.01 -20.15
CA VAL A 285 -31.89 31.22 -20.99
C VAL A 285 -33.08 32.11 -20.59
N LEU A 286 -34.24 31.51 -20.28
CA LEU A 286 -35.42 32.24 -19.82
C LEU A 286 -35.20 32.88 -18.45
N ILE A 287 -34.60 32.17 -17.50
CA ILE A 287 -34.23 32.72 -16.18
C ILE A 287 -33.27 33.90 -16.35
N LYS A 288 -32.25 33.75 -17.21
CA LYS A 288 -31.28 34.82 -17.47
C LYS A 288 -31.91 36.04 -18.17
N ARG A 289 -32.87 35.83 -19.09
CA ARG A 289 -33.66 36.91 -19.70
C ARG A 289 -34.56 37.61 -18.69
N ASN A 290 -35.17 36.88 -17.76
CA ASN A 290 -36.06 37.47 -16.76
C ASN A 290 -35.26 38.29 -15.73
N LYS A 291 -34.08 37.80 -15.34
CA LYS A 291 -33.18 38.55 -14.45
C LYS A 291 -32.72 39.88 -15.05
N ARG A 292 -32.38 39.89 -16.35
CA ARG A 292 -32.04 41.13 -17.08
C ARG A 292 -33.18 42.13 -17.19
N LYS A 293 -34.44 41.67 -17.30
CA LYS A 293 -35.62 42.56 -17.32
C LYS A 293 -35.91 43.20 -15.97
N ASN A 294 -35.53 42.55 -14.87
CA ASN A 294 -35.72 43.07 -13.52
C ASN A 294 -34.60 44.05 -13.09
N GLU A 295 -33.55 44.20 -13.89
CA GLU A 295 -32.45 45.14 -13.66
C GLU A 295 -32.59 46.44 -14.48
N THR A 296 -33.66 46.60 -15.26
CA THR A 296 -33.90 47.80 -16.11
C THR A 296 -35.22 48.52 -15.83
N ASN A 297 -35.84 48.31 -14.66
CA ASN A 297 -36.95 49.12 -14.14
C ASN A 297 -36.54 49.72 -12.80
#